data_AF-A0A9E3CMT6-F1
#
_entry.id   AF-A0A9E3CMT6-F1
#
_cell.length_a   1.000
_cell.length_b   1.000
_cell.length_c   1.000
_cell.angle_alpha   90.00
_cell.angle_beta   90.00
_cell.angle_gamma   90.00
#
_symmetry.space_group_name_H-M   'P 1'
#
loop_
_entity.id
_entity.type
_entity.pdbx_description
1 polymer ?
#
loop_
_entity_poly.entity_id
_entity_poly.type
_entity_poly.pdbx_seq_one_letter_code
_entity_poly.pdbx_strand_id
1 'polypeptide(L)'
;MAEQDPTHKNCSGCHLVKPVEEFNFKYRAKGIRHLYCRECGKRQTRSHYKRNKRSYLKRNLRAYAERRQLVLEAKSRPCADCGIQYPYYVMDFDHKDGRLKEFALNTVHRVTKRAILREIAKCDVVCANCHRERTHRRWLAGLRDKDEGLKVNRVRST
;
A
#
# COMPACT_ATOMS: atom_id res chain seq x y z
N MET A 1 1.49 58.11 -5.88
CA MET A 1 2.00 56.83 -6.43
C MET A 1 1.72 55.78 -5.36
N ALA A 2 0.85 54.80 -5.62
CA ALA A 2 0.33 53.92 -4.57
C ALA A 2 1.42 52.97 -4.04
N GLU A 3 1.75 53.12 -2.77
CA GLU A 3 2.61 52.22 -2.01
C GLU A 3 2.03 50.81 -2.05
N GLN A 4 2.70 49.89 -2.74
CA GLN A 4 2.34 48.47 -2.67
C GLN A 4 2.91 47.91 -1.38
N ASP A 5 2.04 47.67 -0.40
CA ASP A 5 2.37 46.93 0.81
C ASP A 5 2.89 45.51 0.43
N PRO A 6 4.19 45.20 0.64
CA PRO A 6 4.81 43.95 0.23
C PRO A 6 4.25 42.73 0.99
N THR A 7 3.42 42.93 2.01
CA THR A 7 2.81 41.87 2.82
C THR A 7 1.47 41.38 2.27
N HIS A 8 0.88 42.06 1.27
CA HIS A 8 -0.43 41.74 0.71
C HIS A 8 -0.41 41.52 -0.80
N LYS A 9 -1.30 40.66 -1.30
CA LYS A 9 -1.43 40.33 -2.72
C LYS A 9 -2.89 40.14 -3.13
N ASN A 10 -3.21 40.53 -4.37
CA ASN A 10 -4.51 40.27 -4.98
C ASN A 10 -4.63 38.81 -5.47
N CYS A 11 -5.69 38.13 -5.05
CA CYS A 11 -6.03 36.80 -5.52
C CYS A 11 -6.68 36.81 -6.90
N SER A 12 -6.08 36.15 -7.88
CA SER A 12 -6.62 36.04 -9.25
C SER A 12 -7.93 35.24 -9.38
N GLY A 13 -8.45 34.66 -8.28
CA GLY A 13 -9.65 33.82 -8.29
C GLY A 13 -10.84 34.40 -7.53
N CYS A 14 -10.62 35.18 -6.46
CA CYS A 14 -11.69 35.88 -5.72
C CYS A 14 -11.54 37.40 -5.75
N HIS A 15 -10.46 37.91 -6.33
CA HIS A 15 -10.13 39.33 -6.49
C HIS A 15 -10.00 40.13 -5.18
N LEU A 16 -9.92 39.43 -4.03
CA LEU A 16 -9.65 40.04 -2.73
C LEU A 16 -8.15 40.21 -2.50
N VAL A 17 -7.79 41.33 -1.86
CA VAL A 17 -6.46 41.57 -1.32
C VAL A 17 -6.33 40.78 -0.02
N LYS A 18 -5.32 39.92 0.07
CA LYS A 18 -5.07 39.03 1.21
C LYS A 18 -3.58 39.00 1.56
N PRO A 19 -3.19 38.67 2.80
CA PRO A 19 -1.80 38.51 3.18
C PRO A 19 -1.10 37.47 2.28
N VAL A 20 0.17 37.69 1.95
CA VAL A 20 0.96 36.78 1.08
C VAL A 20 1.06 35.37 1.66
N GLU A 21 0.94 35.22 2.97
CA GLU A 21 0.90 33.97 3.72
C GLU A 21 -0.29 33.09 3.31
N GLU A 22 -1.42 33.70 2.94
CA GLU A 22 -2.62 32.99 2.48
C GLU A 22 -2.48 32.37 1.09
N PHE A 23 -1.35 32.55 0.41
CA PHE A 23 -1.07 31.98 -0.89
C PHE A 23 -0.09 30.81 -0.76
N ASN A 24 -0.43 29.66 -1.32
CA ASN A 24 0.46 28.50 -1.33
C ASN A 24 1.71 28.75 -2.18
N PHE A 25 2.82 28.10 -1.84
CA PHE A 25 4.00 28.10 -2.70
C PHE A 25 3.75 27.28 -3.97
N LYS A 26 4.06 27.86 -5.13
CA LYS A 26 4.19 27.14 -6.39
C LYS A 26 5.58 26.53 -6.51
N TYR A 27 6.61 27.31 -6.16
CA TYR A 27 8.00 26.87 -6.12
C TYR A 27 8.66 27.39 -4.84
N ARG A 28 8.80 26.52 -3.83
CA ARG A 28 9.36 26.90 -2.53
C ARG A 28 10.79 27.45 -2.65
N ALA A 29 11.65 26.77 -3.42
CA ALA A 29 13.06 27.15 -3.60
C ALA A 29 13.27 28.54 -4.23
N LYS A 30 12.30 29.03 -5.02
CA LYS A 30 12.36 30.35 -5.66
C LYS A 30 11.52 31.40 -4.93
N GLY A 31 10.91 31.05 -3.79
CA GLY A 31 9.95 31.90 -3.09
C GLY A 31 8.65 32.18 -3.85
N ILE A 32 8.42 31.55 -5.01
CA ILE A 32 7.29 31.87 -5.88
C ILE A 32 6.01 31.26 -5.30
N ARG A 33 5.05 32.14 -4.99
CA ARG A 33 3.69 31.77 -4.56
C ARG A 33 2.69 31.77 -5.71
N HIS A 34 1.60 31.03 -5.54
CA HIS A 34 0.49 31.02 -6.48
C HIS A 34 -0.14 32.42 -6.64
N LEU A 35 -0.85 32.62 -7.75
CA LEU A 35 -1.60 33.86 -8.04
C LEU A 35 -2.95 33.91 -7.32
N TYR A 36 -3.42 32.78 -6.79
CA TYR A 36 -4.69 32.66 -6.06
C TYR A 36 -4.46 32.20 -4.61
N CYS A 37 -5.37 32.59 -3.72
CA CYS A 37 -5.32 32.22 -2.30
C CYS A 37 -5.61 30.73 -2.07
N ARG A 38 -5.26 30.23 -0.87
CA ARG A 38 -5.50 28.85 -0.41
C ARG A 38 -6.95 28.41 -0.61
N GLU A 39 -7.92 29.27 -0.34
CA GLU A 39 -9.36 28.96 -0.47
C GLU A 39 -9.77 28.75 -1.93
N CYS A 40 -9.36 29.66 -2.82
CA CYS A 40 -9.54 29.49 -4.25
C CYS A 40 -8.87 28.21 -4.76
N GLY A 41 -7.68 27.88 -4.24
CA GLY A 41 -7.00 26.61 -4.52
C GLY A 41 -7.80 25.38 -4.07
N LYS A 42 -8.37 25.40 -2.85
CA LYS A 42 -9.26 24.33 -2.34
C LYS A 42 -10.50 24.17 -3.23
N ARG A 43 -11.13 25.29 -3.62
CA ARG A 43 -12.32 25.30 -4.50
C ARG A 43 -11.99 24.71 -5.88
N GLN A 44 -10.89 25.14 -6.48
CA GLN A 44 -10.40 24.61 -7.76
C GLN A 44 -10.14 23.10 -7.67
N THR A 45 -9.44 22.64 -6.63
CA THR A 45 -9.14 21.23 -6.39
C THR A 45 -10.41 20.39 -6.25
N ARG A 46 -11.38 20.84 -5.43
CA ARG A 46 -12.66 20.16 -5.25
C ARG A 46 -13.46 20.08 -6.54
N SER A 47 -13.51 21.16 -7.31
CA SER A 47 -14.16 21.21 -8.63
C SER A 47 -13.48 20.27 -9.63
N HIS A 48 -12.15 20.29 -9.69
CA HIS A 48 -11.37 19.40 -10.55
C HIS A 48 -11.64 17.93 -10.20
N TYR A 49 -11.62 17.57 -8.91
CA TYR A 49 -11.93 16.21 -8.47
C TYR A 49 -13.37 15.81 -8.84
N LYS A 50 -14.36 16.68 -8.61
CA LYS A 50 -15.76 16.39 -8.95
C LYS A 50 -15.94 16.15 -10.45
N ARG A 51 -15.37 17.01 -11.29
CA ARG A 51 -15.41 16.90 -12.76
C ARG A 51 -14.74 15.63 -13.27
N ASN A 52 -13.61 15.25 -12.68
CA ASN A 52 -12.82 14.10 -13.12
C ASN A 52 -13.11 12.81 -12.33
N LYS A 53 -14.07 12.82 -11.39
CA LYS A 53 -14.34 11.69 -10.48
C LYS A 53 -14.53 10.37 -11.23
N ARG A 54 -15.30 10.39 -12.33
CA ARG A 54 -15.52 9.20 -13.18
C ARG A 54 -14.23 8.65 -13.77
N SER A 55 -13.34 9.52 -14.25
CA SER A 55 -12.03 9.13 -14.79
C SER A 55 -11.14 8.49 -13.72
N TYR A 56 -11.09 9.07 -12.51
CA TYR A 56 -10.37 8.48 -11.38
C TYR A 56 -10.91 7.11 -11.01
N LEU A 57 -12.24 6.96 -10.89
CA LEU A 57 -12.87 5.67 -10.59
C LEU A 57 -12.56 4.63 -11.67
N LYS A 58 -12.68 4.99 -12.96
CA LYS A 58 -12.35 4.11 -14.08
C LYS A 58 -10.89 3.66 -14.05
N ARG A 59 -9.95 4.58 -13.78
CA ARG A 59 -8.53 4.28 -13.63
C ARG A 59 -8.28 3.33 -12.46
N ASN A 60 -8.91 3.59 -11.32
CA ASN A 60 -8.76 2.77 -10.12
C ASN A 60 -9.30 1.35 -10.33
N LEU A 61 -10.45 1.22 -10.98
CA LEU A 61 -11.03 -0.07 -11.34
C LEU A 61 -10.13 -0.85 -12.30
N ARG A 62 -9.58 -0.19 -13.33
CA ARG A 62 -8.61 -0.82 -14.25
C ARG A 62 -7.38 -1.31 -13.50
N ALA A 63 -6.76 -0.45 -12.68
CA ALA A 63 -5.59 -0.83 -11.90
C ALA A 63 -5.89 -1.96 -10.90
N TYR A 64 -7.10 -1.99 -10.32
CA TYR A 64 -7.54 -3.09 -9.46
C TYR A 64 -7.66 -4.40 -10.24
N ALA A 65 -8.32 -4.38 -11.41
CA ALA A 65 -8.46 -5.55 -12.27
C ALA A 65 -7.10 -6.11 -12.71
N GLU A 66 -6.17 -5.25 -13.15
CA GLU A 66 -4.82 -5.64 -13.55
C GLU A 66 -4.04 -6.30 -12.40
N ARG A 67 -4.11 -5.73 -11.19
CA ARG A 67 -3.45 -6.30 -10.01
C ARG A 67 -4.08 -7.61 -9.56
N ARG A 68 -5.41 -7.71 -9.64
CA ARG A 68 -6.13 -8.95 -9.33
C ARG A 68 -5.73 -10.06 -10.31
N GLN A 69 -5.68 -9.73 -11.60
CA GLN A 69 -5.29 -10.67 -12.65
C GLN A 69 -3.87 -11.20 -12.42
N LEU A 70 -2.92 -10.32 -12.09
CA LEU A 70 -1.56 -10.73 -11.74
C LEU A 70 -1.51 -11.75 -10.59
N VAL A 71 -2.32 -11.54 -9.56
CA VAL A 71 -2.40 -12.44 -8.40
C VAL A 71 -3.01 -13.79 -8.80
N LEU A 72 -4.03 -13.78 -9.67
CA LEU A 72 -4.64 -15.01 -10.19
C LEU A 72 -3.65 -15.83 -11.02
N GLU A 73 -2.94 -15.17 -11.94
CA GLU A 73 -1.93 -15.80 -12.79
C GLU A 73 -0.82 -16.42 -11.94
N ALA A 74 -0.37 -15.72 -10.89
CA ALA A 74 0.61 -16.25 -9.96
C ALA A 74 0.11 -17.49 -9.22
N LYS A 75 -1.19 -17.57 -8.89
CA LYS A 75 -1.82 -18.77 -8.28
C LYS A 75 -2.10 -19.90 -9.29
N SER A 76 -2.01 -19.65 -10.59
CA SER A 76 -2.34 -20.61 -11.65
C SER A 76 -1.19 -21.60 -11.89
N ARG A 77 -0.85 -22.36 -10.86
CA ARG A 77 0.16 -23.42 -10.88
C ARG A 77 -0.19 -24.51 -9.87
N PRO A 78 0.34 -25.74 -10.02
CA PRO A 78 0.11 -26.80 -9.06
C PRO A 78 0.62 -26.44 -7.65
N CYS A 79 0.00 -27.04 -6.63
CA CYS A 79 0.46 -26.94 -5.25
C CYS A 79 1.91 -27.41 -5.13
N ALA A 80 2.77 -26.61 -4.48
CA ALA A 80 4.17 -26.96 -4.28
C ALA A 80 4.39 -28.22 -3.42
N ASP A 81 3.41 -28.61 -2.59
CA ASP A 81 3.51 -29.76 -1.70
C ASP A 81 2.89 -31.03 -2.29
N CYS A 82 1.63 -30.96 -2.73
CA CYS A 82 0.91 -32.14 -3.22
C CYS A 82 0.91 -32.29 -4.74
N GLY A 83 1.43 -31.31 -5.50
CA GLY A 83 1.48 -31.35 -6.96
C GLY A 83 0.12 -31.23 -7.67
N ILE A 84 -0.99 -31.11 -6.94
CA ILE A 84 -2.33 -30.96 -7.52
C ILE A 84 -2.63 -29.48 -7.78
N GLN A 85 -3.16 -29.19 -8.96
CA GLN A 85 -3.67 -27.87 -9.30
C GLN A 85 -5.15 -27.76 -8.95
N TYR A 86 -5.50 -26.74 -8.17
CA TYR A 86 -6.88 -26.42 -7.81
C TYR A 86 -7.30 -25.06 -8.39
N PRO A 87 -8.59 -24.74 -8.39
CA PRO A 87 -9.05 -23.38 -8.67
C PRO A 87 -8.38 -22.35 -7.77
N TYR A 88 -8.14 -21.14 -8.29
CA TYR A 88 -7.36 -20.10 -7.62
C TYR A 88 -7.84 -19.74 -6.20
N TYR A 89 -9.13 -19.94 -5.89
CA TYR A 89 -9.72 -19.64 -4.59
C TYR A 89 -9.42 -20.70 -3.52
N VAL A 90 -8.85 -21.84 -3.92
CA VAL A 90 -8.33 -22.90 -3.02
C VAL A 90 -6.80 -22.82 -2.89
N MET A 91 -6.15 -22.04 -3.75
CA MET A 91 -4.71 -21.84 -3.74
C MET A 91 -4.34 -20.65 -2.87
N ASP A 92 -3.28 -20.76 -2.08
CA ASP A 92 -2.76 -19.73 -1.18
C ASP A 92 -1.28 -19.47 -1.42
N PHE A 93 -0.82 -18.28 -1.03
CA PHE A 93 0.59 -17.93 -0.96
C PHE A 93 1.10 -18.19 0.45
N ASP A 94 1.95 -19.18 0.60
CA ASP A 94 2.64 -19.49 1.85
C ASP A 94 4.04 -18.88 1.85
N HIS A 95 4.40 -18.13 2.87
CA HIS A 95 5.73 -17.52 2.97
C HIS A 95 6.80 -18.59 3.19
N LYS A 96 7.89 -18.51 2.43
CA LYS A 96 9.08 -19.32 2.69
C LYS A 96 9.60 -18.99 4.08
N ASP A 97 9.81 -20.01 4.90
CA ASP A 97 10.17 -19.88 6.32
C ASP A 97 11.28 -18.83 6.56
N GLY A 98 11.03 -17.95 7.54
CA GLY A 98 11.97 -16.88 7.95
C GLY A 98 11.80 -15.53 7.24
N ARG A 99 11.01 -15.42 6.16
CA ARG A 99 10.74 -14.12 5.52
C ARG A 99 9.48 -13.48 6.11
N LEU A 100 9.67 -12.40 6.87
CA LEU A 100 8.57 -11.58 7.39
C LEU A 100 7.71 -11.00 6.24
N LYS A 101 6.39 -11.03 6.43
CA LYS A 101 5.44 -10.34 5.55
C LYS A 101 5.72 -8.84 5.60
N GLU A 102 6.00 -8.22 4.44
CA GLU A 102 6.05 -6.75 4.37
C GLU A 102 4.64 -6.16 4.45
N PHE A 103 3.63 -6.88 3.95
CA PHE A 103 2.22 -6.51 4.00
C PHE A 103 1.34 -7.75 3.77
N ALA A 104 0.11 -7.73 4.29
CA ALA A 104 -0.84 -8.79 3.99
C ALA A 104 -1.33 -8.68 2.54
N LEU A 105 -1.36 -9.80 1.79
CA LEU A 105 -1.83 -9.83 0.40
C LEU A 105 -3.31 -9.40 0.24
N ASN A 106 -4.08 -9.31 1.33
CA ASN A 106 -5.41 -8.68 1.31
C ASN A 106 -5.38 -7.16 1.02
N THR A 107 -4.20 -6.53 1.05
CA THR A 107 -3.98 -5.11 0.72
C THR A 107 -3.59 -4.85 -0.74
N VAL A 108 -3.76 -5.84 -1.65
CA VAL A 108 -3.44 -5.73 -3.09
C VAL A 108 -3.98 -4.45 -3.77
N HIS A 109 -5.11 -3.92 -3.28
CA HIS A 109 -5.70 -2.67 -3.79
C HIS A 109 -4.90 -1.39 -3.46
N ARG A 110 -4.05 -1.42 -2.42
CA ARG A 110 -3.26 -0.28 -1.92
C ARG A 110 -1.78 -0.32 -2.30
N VAL A 111 -1.30 -1.44 -2.85
CA VAL A 111 0.11 -1.63 -3.17
C VAL A 111 0.39 -1.54 -4.68
N THR A 112 1.64 -1.24 -5.02
CA THR A 112 2.11 -1.15 -6.40
C THR A 112 2.27 -2.54 -7.02
N LYS A 113 2.17 -2.64 -8.34
CA LYS A 113 2.46 -3.89 -9.09
C LYS A 113 3.82 -4.47 -8.72
N ARG A 114 4.84 -3.61 -8.59
CA ARG A 114 6.20 -4.01 -8.19
C ARG A 114 6.23 -4.62 -6.79
N ALA A 115 5.45 -4.09 -5.84
CA ALA A 115 5.38 -4.64 -4.49
C ALA A 115 4.73 -6.03 -4.50
N ILE A 116 3.62 -6.21 -5.23
CA ILE A 116 2.94 -7.50 -5.38
C ILE A 116 3.90 -8.57 -5.92
N LEU A 117 4.63 -8.26 -6.99
CA LEU A 117 5.61 -9.19 -7.57
C LEU A 117 6.72 -9.57 -6.58
N ARG A 118 7.25 -8.60 -5.83
CA ARG A 118 8.28 -8.88 -4.80
C ARG A 118 7.75 -9.78 -3.70
N GLU A 119 6.49 -9.62 -3.31
CA GLU A 119 5.88 -10.44 -2.28
C GLU A 119 5.61 -11.86 -2.79
N ILE A 120 5.06 -12.00 -4.00
CA ILE A 120 4.86 -13.31 -4.65
C ILE A 120 6.17 -14.09 -4.74
N ALA A 121 7.30 -13.42 -5.04
CA ALA A 121 8.61 -14.07 -5.13
C ALA A 121 9.10 -14.65 -3.79
N LYS A 122 8.57 -14.21 -2.65
CA LYS A 122 8.89 -14.74 -1.31
C LYS A 122 7.98 -15.90 -0.90
N CYS A 123 6.95 -16.21 -1.68
CA CYS A 123 5.96 -17.21 -1.35
C CYS A 123 6.07 -18.44 -2.25
N ASP A 124 5.65 -19.58 -1.70
CA ASP A 124 5.24 -20.74 -2.47
C ASP A 124 3.73 -20.70 -2.71
N VAL A 125 3.29 -21.29 -3.82
CA VAL A 125 1.87 -21.49 -4.10
C VAL A 125 1.47 -22.88 -3.63
N VAL A 126 0.58 -22.95 -2.65
CA VAL A 126 0.14 -24.20 -2.02
C VAL A 126 -1.38 -24.25 -1.96
N CYS A 127 -1.98 -25.43 -1.89
CA CYS A 127 -3.41 -25.54 -1.64
C CYS A 127 -3.73 -25.23 -0.17
N ALA A 128 -4.98 -24.86 0.11
CA ALA A 128 -5.42 -24.45 1.43
C ALA A 128 -5.25 -25.55 2.52
N ASN A 129 -5.18 -26.83 2.13
CA ASN A 129 -4.94 -27.93 3.07
C ASN A 129 -3.46 -28.02 3.43
N CYS A 130 -2.57 -28.11 2.43
CA CYS A 130 -1.12 -28.11 2.64
C CYS A 130 -0.65 -26.84 3.39
N HIS A 131 -1.23 -25.68 3.08
CA HIS A 131 -0.94 -24.43 3.80
C HIS A 131 -1.29 -24.51 5.30
N ARG A 132 -2.44 -25.09 5.65
CA ARG A 132 -2.85 -25.32 7.04
C ARG A 132 -1.93 -26.31 7.74
N GLU A 133 -1.54 -27.38 7.06
CA GLU A 133 -0.57 -28.34 7.59
C GLU A 133 0.79 -27.68 7.87
N ARG A 134 1.33 -26.89 6.91
CA ARG A 134 2.57 -26.11 7.11
C ARG A 134 2.46 -25.21 8.34
N THR A 135 1.35 -24.47 8.45
CA THR A 135 1.09 -23.58 9.59
C THR A 135 1.07 -24.35 10.91
N HIS A 136 0.37 -25.47 10.96
CA HIS A 136 0.29 -26.31 12.16
C HIS A 136 1.67 -26.91 12.53
N ARG A 137 2.43 -27.40 11.55
CA ARG A 137 3.79 -27.94 11.77
C ARG A 137 4.74 -26.87 12.31
N ARG A 138 4.69 -25.63 11.78
CA ARG A 138 5.47 -24.48 12.28
C ARG A 138 5.10 -24.11 13.72
N TRP A 139 3.80 -24.11 14.03
CA TRP A 139 3.32 -23.85 15.39
C TRP A 139 3.83 -24.92 16.38
N LEU A 140 3.75 -26.21 16.02
CA LEU A 140 4.31 -27.29 16.81
C LEU A 140 5.84 -27.17 16.98
N ALA A 141 6.56 -26.76 15.95
CA ALA A 141 8.01 -26.52 16.04
C ALA A 141 8.33 -25.39 17.04
N GLY A 142 7.63 -24.26 16.96
CA GLY A 142 7.80 -23.16 17.91
C GLY A 142 7.39 -23.51 19.35
N LEU A 143 6.51 -24.49 19.55
CA LEU A 143 6.25 -25.05 20.89
C LEU A 143 7.43 -25.90 21.38
N ARG A 144 8.02 -26.75 20.52
CA ARG A 144 9.22 -27.53 20.88
C ARG A 144 10.40 -26.63 21.25
N ASP A 145 10.62 -25.56 20.50
CA ASP A 145 11.71 -24.60 20.79
C ASP A 145 11.51 -23.89 22.14
N LYS A 146 10.26 -23.60 22.52
CA LYS A 146 9.93 -23.03 23.84
C LYS A 146 10.11 -24.04 24.97
N ASP A 147 9.76 -25.30 24.72
CA ASP A 147 9.87 -26.37 25.70
C ASP A 147 11.34 -26.74 25.95
N GLU A 148 12.18 -26.76 24.90
CA GLU A 148 13.63 -26.88 25.03
C GLU A 148 14.26 -25.63 25.67
N GLY A 149 13.82 -24.43 25.31
CA GLY A 149 14.27 -23.19 25.97
C GLY A 149 13.92 -23.15 27.47
N LEU A 150 12.78 -23.71 27.86
CA LEU A 150 12.37 -23.85 29.26
C LEU A 150 13.21 -24.92 29.99
N LYS A 151 13.56 -26.02 29.32
CA LYS A 151 14.46 -27.05 29.85
C LYS A 151 15.89 -26.52 30.02
N VAL A 152 16.43 -25.77 29.05
CA VAL A 152 17.76 -25.15 29.13
C VAL A 152 17.84 -24.14 30.29
N ASN A 153 16.78 -23.36 30.53
CA ASN A 153 16.73 -22.41 31.66
C ASN A 153 16.61 -23.08 33.04
N ARG A 154 16.11 -24.31 33.14
CA ARG A 154 16.04 -25.07 34.41
C ARG A 154 17.35 -25.75 34.81
N VAL A 155 18.28 -25.94 33.87
CA VAL A 155 19.56 -26.66 34.10
C VAL A 155 20.70 -25.70 34.48
N ARG A 156 20.45 -24.38 34.56
CA ARG A 156 21.45 -23.36 34.90
C ARG A 156 21.39 -22.86 36.36
N SER A 157 20.69 -23.56 37.25
CA SER A 157 20.47 -23.14 38.65
C SER A 157 20.94 -24.18 39.69
N THR A 158 22.06 -24.84 39.42
CA THR A 158 22.84 -25.67 40.36
C THR A 158 24.32 -25.41 40.13
#